data_AF-A0A971SCU3-F1
#
_entry.id   AF-A0A971SCU3-F1
#
_cell.length_a   1.000
_cell.length_b   1.000
_cell.length_c   1.000
_cell.angle_alpha   90.00
_cell.angle_beta   90.00
_cell.angle_gamma   90.00
#
_symmetry.space_group_name_H-M   'P 1'
#
loop_
_entity.id
_entity.type
_entity.pdbx_description
1 polymer ?
#
loop_
_entity_poly.entity_id
_entity_poly.type
_entity_poly.pdbx_seq_one_letter_code
_entity_poly.pdbx_strand_id
1 'polypeptide(L)'
;MEKIELLRLIAPCGLLCFTCDAMKDGVINESAKKLLYVLGSYDSFLESCPGSRPISGKYNDFKEVLEYLANVKCNGCRVDHCMDSNCIVPECTKNRNIDFCYECKDFPCAKTGFPDGLKEKWIRKNNKLKELGIEKFFEEEKKIPHYAS
;
A
#
# COMPACT_ATOMS: atom_id res chain seq x y z
N MET A 1 -16.45 3.29 6.51
CA MET A 1 -15.98 3.41 5.11
C MET A 1 -17.01 2.76 4.23
N GLU A 2 -17.38 3.42 3.15
CA GLU A 2 -18.27 2.82 2.16
C GLU A 2 -17.53 1.71 1.39
N LYS A 3 -18.27 0.72 0.87
CA LYS A 3 -17.67 -0.40 0.11
C LYS A 3 -16.77 0.12 -1.03
N ILE A 4 -17.17 1.20 -1.70
CA ILE A 4 -16.42 1.77 -2.82
C ILE A 4 -15.04 2.30 -2.38
N GLU A 5 -14.94 2.87 -1.18
CA GLU A 5 -13.67 3.33 -0.61
C GLU A 5 -12.77 2.14 -0.26
N LEU A 6 -13.34 1.08 0.31
CA LEU A 6 -12.60 -0.14 0.63
C LEU A 6 -12.07 -0.85 -0.62
N LEU A 7 -12.88 -0.91 -1.68
CA LEU A 7 -12.45 -1.48 -2.96
C LEU A 7 -11.25 -0.70 -3.53
N ARG A 8 -11.23 0.62 -3.41
CA ARG A 8 -10.06 1.43 -3.81
C ARG A 8 -8.81 1.06 -3.02
N LEU A 9 -8.96 0.76 -1.73
CA LEU A 9 -7.84 0.46 -0.83
C LEU A 9 -7.40 -1.00 -0.82
N ILE A 10 -8.18 -1.92 -1.38
CA ILE A 10 -7.87 -3.35 -1.42
C ILE A 10 -7.78 -3.82 -2.87
N ALA A 11 -6.59 -4.27 -3.26
CA ALA A 11 -6.32 -4.79 -4.59
C ALA A 11 -7.15 -6.06 -4.86
N PRO A 12 -7.46 -6.38 -6.13
CA PRO A 12 -8.15 -7.63 -6.45
C PRO A 12 -7.34 -8.88 -6.07
N CYS A 13 -6.01 -8.76 -5.98
CA CYS A 13 -5.12 -9.81 -5.45
C CYS A 13 -5.11 -9.90 -3.91
N GLY A 14 -5.91 -9.10 -3.20
CA GLY A 14 -5.97 -9.06 -1.74
C GLY A 14 -4.81 -8.33 -1.07
N LEU A 15 -3.81 -7.84 -1.82
CA LEU A 15 -2.85 -6.89 -1.25
C LEU A 15 -3.57 -5.61 -0.84
N LEU A 16 -3.12 -5.01 0.26
CA LEU A 16 -3.72 -3.82 0.80
C LEU A 16 -2.99 -2.58 0.27
N CYS A 17 -3.59 -1.88 -0.69
CA CYS A 17 -3.06 -0.64 -1.23
C CYS A 17 -2.92 0.43 -0.14
N PHE A 18 -3.79 0.44 0.86
CA PHE A 18 -3.67 1.37 2.01
C PHE A 18 -2.30 1.34 2.70
N THR A 19 -1.60 0.20 2.71
CA THR A 19 -0.26 0.08 3.32
C THR A 19 0.89 0.23 2.33
N CYS A 20 0.62 0.43 1.03
CA CYS A 20 1.63 0.63 -0.01
C CYS A 20 2.24 2.04 0.06
N ASP A 21 3.54 2.16 -0.22
CA ASP A 21 4.27 3.42 -0.24
C ASP A 21 3.79 4.37 -1.35
N ALA A 22 3.34 3.84 -2.48
CA ALA A 22 2.87 4.64 -3.61
C ALA A 22 1.44 5.18 -3.45
N MET A 23 0.66 4.64 -2.51
CA MET A 23 -0.77 4.91 -2.40
C MET A 23 -1.04 6.32 -1.89
N LYS A 24 -1.74 7.12 -2.70
CA LYS A 24 -2.29 8.40 -2.25
C LYS A 24 -3.38 8.12 -1.21
N ASP A 25 -3.29 8.82 -0.08
CA ASP A 25 -4.16 8.60 1.09
C ASP A 25 -3.99 7.20 1.73
N GLY A 26 -2.83 6.56 1.51
CA GLY A 26 -2.40 5.40 2.28
C GLY A 26 -1.75 5.80 3.60
N VAL A 27 -1.61 4.86 4.52
CA VAL A 27 -1.05 5.11 5.87
C VAL A 27 0.37 5.67 5.82
N ILE A 28 1.17 5.26 4.83
CA ILE A 28 2.54 5.77 4.65
C ILE A 28 2.51 7.23 4.21
N ASN A 29 1.66 7.57 3.23
CA ASN A 29 1.48 8.94 2.75
C ASN A 29 0.98 9.87 3.86
N GLU A 30 -0.04 9.45 4.61
CA GLU A 30 -0.60 10.20 5.75
C GLU A 30 0.44 10.39 6.86
N SER A 31 1.19 9.34 7.19
CA SER A 31 2.23 9.39 8.21
C SER A 31 3.37 10.33 7.80
N ALA A 32 3.78 10.30 6.53
CA ALA A 32 4.82 11.19 6.01
C ALA A 32 4.39 12.67 6.08
N LYS A 33 3.16 12.98 5.66
CA LYS A 33 2.57 14.33 5.79
C LYS A 33 2.55 14.79 7.25
N LYS A 34 2.12 13.91 8.17
CA LYS A 34 2.08 14.21 9.60
C LYS A 34 3.48 14.46 10.18
N LEU A 35 4.46 13.66 9.80
CA LEU A 35 5.85 13.85 10.24
C LEU A 35 6.43 15.16 9.72
N LEU A 36 6.22 15.51 8.44
CA LEU A 36 6.65 16.80 7.89
C LEU A 36 6.02 17.98 8.63
N TYR A 37 4.72 17.89 8.95
CA TYR A 37 4.04 18.93 9.72
C TYR A 37 4.65 19.10 11.13
N VAL A 38 4.84 18.00 11.86
CA VAL A 38 5.38 18.05 13.24
C VAL A 38 6.86 18.44 13.26
N LEU A 39 7.62 18.09 12.21
CA LEU A 39 9.04 18.45 12.05
C LEU A 39 9.25 19.78 11.34
N GLY A 40 8.22 20.63 11.23
CA GLY A 40 8.36 21.96 10.65
C GLY A 40 9.47 22.76 11.33
N SER A 41 10.39 23.32 10.55
CA SER A 41 11.58 24.06 11.02
C SER A 41 12.59 23.25 11.84
N TYR A 42 12.55 21.92 11.80
CA TYR A 42 13.51 21.09 12.53
C TYR A 42 14.95 21.23 11.99
N ASP A 43 15.10 21.54 10.70
CA ASP A 43 16.36 21.94 10.07
C ASP A 43 16.99 23.15 10.80
N SER A 44 16.24 24.22 10.99
CA SER A 44 16.71 25.42 11.71
C SER A 44 17.08 25.11 13.17
N PHE A 45 16.34 24.20 13.82
CA PHE A 45 16.69 23.73 15.17
C PHE A 45 18.04 22.98 15.19
N LEU A 46 18.27 22.08 14.23
CA LEU A 46 19.53 21.33 14.14
C LEU A 46 20.73 22.23 13.82
N GLU A 47 20.54 23.25 12.98
CA GLU A 47 21.55 24.28 12.69
C GLU A 47 21.87 25.13 13.92
N SER A 48 20.85 25.52 14.69
CA SER A 48 21.02 26.34 15.90
C SER A 48 21.64 25.59 17.08
N CYS A 49 21.62 24.25 17.04
CA CYS A 49 22.17 23.39 18.10
C CYS A 49 22.97 22.23 17.50
N PRO A 50 24.16 22.50 16.90
CA PRO A 50 24.99 21.47 16.28
C PRO A 50 25.36 20.39 17.29
N GLY A 51 25.11 19.12 16.95
CA GLY A 51 25.42 17.98 17.82
C GLY A 51 24.38 17.67 18.92
N SER A 52 23.27 18.41 18.99
CA SER A 52 22.15 18.13 19.92
C SER A 52 21.52 16.74 19.72
N ARG A 53 21.68 16.16 18.53
CA ARG A 53 21.26 14.81 18.19
C ARG A 53 22.37 14.09 17.40
N PRO A 54 22.66 12.82 17.69
CA PRO A 54 23.66 12.03 16.94
C PRO A 54 23.35 11.87 15.44
N ILE A 55 22.11 12.16 15.03
CA ILE A 55 21.61 11.96 13.66
C ILE A 55 21.51 13.25 12.84
N SER A 56 21.96 14.40 13.35
CA SER A 56 21.74 15.71 12.70
C SER A 56 22.19 15.75 11.24
N GLY A 57 23.33 15.12 10.91
CA GLY A 57 23.84 15.04 9.53
C GLY A 57 23.04 14.16 8.57
N LYS A 58 21.99 13.46 9.03
CA LYS A 58 21.12 12.59 8.22
C LYS A 58 19.71 13.15 8.01
N TYR A 59 19.42 14.32 8.59
CA TYR A 59 18.05 14.83 8.58
C TYR A 59 17.58 15.23 7.17
N ASN A 60 18.45 15.79 6.34
CA ASN A 60 18.08 16.19 4.97
C ASN A 60 17.64 14.98 4.13
N ASP A 61 18.43 13.90 4.13
CA ASP A 61 18.07 12.66 3.43
C ASP A 61 16.73 12.10 3.93
N PHE A 62 16.52 12.12 5.25
CA PHE A 62 15.25 11.69 5.84
C PHE A 62 14.07 12.56 5.42
N LYS A 63 14.25 13.89 5.40
CA LYS A 63 13.25 14.86 4.97
C LYS A 63 12.89 14.65 3.49
N GLU A 64 13.86 14.42 2.62
CA GLU A 64 13.65 14.14 1.20
C GLU A 64 12.78 12.88 1.00
N VAL A 65 13.08 11.79 1.74
CA VAL A 65 12.25 10.57 1.72
C VAL A 65 10.82 10.85 2.19
N LEU A 66 10.65 11.63 3.27
CA LEU A 66 9.32 12.00 3.74
C LEU A 66 8.55 12.85 2.70
N GLU A 67 9.21 13.80 2.06
CA GLU A 67 8.62 14.65 1.02
C GLU A 67 8.19 13.82 -0.20
N TYR A 68 9.00 12.85 -0.63
CA TYR A 68 8.62 11.89 -1.66
C TYR A 68 7.36 11.12 -1.26
N LEU A 69 7.37 10.48 -0.09
CA LEU A 69 6.24 9.67 0.41
C LEU A 69 4.97 10.50 0.63
N ALA A 70 5.09 11.76 1.04
CA ALA A 70 3.97 12.68 1.23
C ALA A 70 3.32 13.12 -0.10
N ASN A 71 4.06 13.04 -1.21
CA ASN A 71 3.63 13.55 -2.51
C ASN A 71 3.19 12.49 -3.53
N VAL A 72 3.28 11.19 -3.20
CA VAL A 72 2.83 10.09 -4.08
C VAL A 72 1.38 10.25 -4.56
N LYS A 73 1.08 9.72 -5.76
CA LYS A 73 -0.17 10.00 -6.49
C LYS A 73 -0.98 8.77 -6.90
N CYS A 74 -0.56 7.55 -6.55
CA CYS A 74 -1.26 6.33 -6.99
C CYS A 74 -2.67 6.27 -6.39
N ASN A 75 -3.66 5.99 -7.23
CA ASN A 75 -5.07 5.86 -6.89
C ASN A 75 -5.45 4.42 -6.48
N GLY A 76 -4.49 3.50 -6.49
CA GLY A 76 -4.70 2.08 -6.29
C GLY A 76 -4.86 1.32 -7.61
N CYS A 77 -4.53 0.03 -7.59
CA CYS A 77 -4.40 -0.78 -8.80
C CYS A 77 -5.69 -0.97 -9.62
N ARG A 78 -6.87 -0.69 -9.04
CA ARG A 78 -8.15 -0.74 -9.76
C ARG A 78 -8.37 0.46 -10.67
N VAL A 79 -7.71 1.58 -10.37
CA VAL A 79 -7.82 2.85 -11.09
C VAL A 79 -6.60 3.06 -11.98
N ASP A 80 -5.41 2.83 -11.42
CA ASP A 80 -4.15 2.95 -12.15
C ASP A 80 -3.67 1.55 -12.61
N HIS A 81 -2.41 1.21 -12.34
CA HIS A 81 -1.80 -0.09 -12.65
C HIS A 81 -1.09 -0.64 -11.42
N CYS A 82 -0.76 -1.93 -11.45
CA CYS A 82 0.18 -2.50 -10.48
C CYS A 82 1.59 -1.98 -10.76
N MET A 83 2.41 -1.81 -9.72
CA MET A 83 3.81 -1.41 -9.90
C MET A 83 4.63 -2.47 -10.66
N ASP A 84 4.20 -3.73 -10.62
CA ASP A 84 4.72 -4.77 -11.51
C ASP A 84 3.99 -4.69 -12.87
N SER A 85 4.72 -4.29 -13.91
CA SER A 85 4.20 -4.16 -15.26
C SER A 85 3.71 -5.48 -15.89
N ASN A 86 4.10 -6.63 -15.30
CA ASN A 86 3.67 -7.95 -15.77
C ASN A 86 2.39 -8.43 -15.07
N CYS A 87 1.92 -7.72 -14.05
CA CYS A 87 0.72 -8.10 -13.31
C CYS A 87 -0.54 -7.82 -14.13
N ILE A 88 -1.25 -8.90 -14.49
CA ILE A 88 -2.50 -8.79 -15.27
C ILE A 88 -3.76 -8.69 -14.39
N VAL A 89 -3.62 -8.77 -13.06
CA VAL A 89 -4.76 -8.96 -12.15
C VAL A 89 -5.83 -7.87 -12.28
N PRO A 90 -5.50 -6.57 -12.28
CA PRO A 90 -6.52 -5.51 -12.39
C PRO A 90 -7.38 -5.63 -13.65
N GLU A 91 -6.74 -5.83 -14.80
CA GLU A 91 -7.43 -5.99 -16.08
C GLU A 91 -8.23 -7.29 -16.12
N CYS A 92 -7.66 -8.39 -15.63
CA CYS A 92 -8.31 -9.69 -15.57
C CYS A 92 -9.61 -9.65 -14.74
N THR A 93 -9.60 -9.00 -13.58
CA THR A 93 -10.81 -8.88 -12.73
C THR A 93 -11.85 -7.96 -13.35
N LYS A 94 -11.42 -6.87 -14.01
CA LYS A 94 -12.32 -5.99 -14.76
C LYS A 94 -13.02 -6.74 -15.91
N ASN A 95 -12.28 -7.49 -16.71
CA ASN A 95 -12.81 -8.25 -17.85
C ASN A 95 -13.75 -9.40 -17.42
N ARG A 96 -13.57 -9.91 -16.19
CA ARG A 96 -14.43 -10.96 -15.62
C ARG A 96 -15.60 -10.42 -14.81
N ASN A 97 -15.70 -9.10 -14.64
CA ASN A 97 -16.72 -8.43 -13.84
C ASN A 97 -16.78 -8.97 -12.39
N ILE A 98 -15.62 -9.06 -11.75
CA ILE A 98 -15.45 -9.48 -10.35
C ILE A 98 -14.64 -8.46 -9.56
N ASP A 99 -14.89 -8.34 -8.26
CA ASP A 99 -14.17 -7.46 -7.36
C ASP A 99 -12.83 -8.10 -6.93
N PHE A 100 -12.79 -9.40 -6.68
CA PHE A 100 -11.62 -10.09 -6.13
C PHE A 100 -11.30 -11.39 -6.85
N CYS A 101 -10.03 -11.81 -6.81
CA CYS A 101 -9.62 -13.05 -7.46
C CYS A 101 -10.35 -14.29 -6.91
N TYR A 102 -10.70 -14.33 -5.62
CA TYR A 102 -11.41 -15.49 -5.03
C TYR A 102 -12.80 -15.74 -5.64
N GLU A 103 -13.39 -14.74 -6.31
CA GLU A 103 -14.69 -14.83 -6.98
C GLU A 103 -14.58 -15.50 -8.35
N CYS A 104 -13.35 -15.63 -8.88
CA CYS A 104 -13.10 -16.32 -10.14
C CYS A 104 -13.23 -17.84 -9.96
N LYS A 105 -13.98 -18.49 -10.84
CA LYS A 105 -14.09 -19.97 -10.88
C LYS A 105 -12.75 -20.70 -11.06
N ASP A 106 -11.77 -20.02 -11.66
CA ASP A 106 -10.45 -20.58 -11.92
C ASP A 106 -9.49 -20.37 -10.73
N PHE A 107 -9.91 -19.69 -9.66
CA PHE A 107 -9.05 -19.38 -8.53
C PHE A 107 -8.84 -20.60 -7.62
N PRO A 108 -7.59 -20.89 -7.19
CA PRO A 108 -6.34 -20.23 -7.58
C PRO A 108 -5.84 -20.68 -8.95
N CYS A 109 -5.48 -19.74 -9.83
CA CYS A 109 -4.95 -20.02 -11.17
C CYS A 109 -3.45 -19.72 -11.30
N ALA A 110 -2.84 -20.16 -12.41
CA ALA A 110 -1.44 -19.88 -12.74
C ALA A 110 -1.22 -18.61 -13.61
N LYS A 111 -2.30 -17.88 -13.92
CA LYS A 111 -2.29 -16.81 -14.95
C LYS A 111 -1.87 -15.44 -14.42
N THR A 112 -1.49 -15.29 -13.16
CA THR A 112 -1.29 -13.97 -12.53
C THR A 112 0.01 -13.27 -12.92
N GLY A 113 1.01 -14.03 -13.39
CA GLY A 113 2.37 -13.51 -13.64
C GLY A 113 3.19 -13.28 -12.37
N PHE A 114 2.72 -13.76 -11.21
CA PHE A 114 3.38 -13.54 -9.92
C PHE A 114 4.59 -14.46 -9.70
N PRO A 115 5.67 -13.98 -9.06
CA PRO A 115 6.70 -14.85 -8.50
C PRO A 115 6.14 -15.70 -7.35
N ASP A 116 6.79 -16.82 -7.03
CA ASP A 116 6.27 -17.83 -6.09
C ASP A 116 5.88 -17.26 -4.71
N GLY A 117 6.73 -16.43 -4.11
CA GLY A 117 6.43 -15.81 -2.81
C GLY A 117 5.19 -14.89 -2.82
N LEU A 118 4.89 -14.26 -3.96
CA LEU A 118 3.70 -13.43 -4.11
C LEU A 118 2.44 -14.30 -4.34
N LYS A 119 2.58 -15.47 -4.96
CA LYS A 119 1.48 -16.40 -5.21
C LYS A 119 0.89 -16.96 -3.91
N GLU A 120 1.73 -17.37 -2.96
CA GLU A 120 1.26 -17.85 -1.65
C GLU A 120 0.53 -16.75 -0.87
N LYS A 121 1.12 -15.54 -0.83
CA LYS A 121 0.51 -14.37 -0.19
C LYS A 121 -0.82 -14.00 -0.84
N TRP A 122 -0.92 -14.08 -2.17
CA TRP A 122 -2.14 -13.86 -2.94
C TRP A 122 -3.24 -14.86 -2.58
N ILE A 123 -2.92 -16.15 -2.52
CA ILE A 123 -3.88 -17.21 -2.16
C ILE A 123 -4.38 -17.00 -0.74
N ARG A 124 -3.46 -16.83 0.23
CA ARG A 124 -3.80 -16.60 1.64
C ARG A 124 -4.73 -15.40 1.81
N LYS A 125 -4.39 -14.25 1.21
CA LYS A 125 -5.17 -13.02 1.35
C LYS A 125 -6.55 -13.12 0.70
N ASN A 126 -6.65 -13.73 -0.48
CA ASN A 126 -7.95 -13.92 -1.14
C ASN A 126 -8.86 -14.89 -0.39
N ASN A 127 -8.33 -15.98 0.17
CA ASN A 127 -9.11 -16.87 1.04
C ASN A 127 -9.60 -16.15 2.30
N LYS A 128 -8.73 -15.34 2.93
CA LYS A 128 -9.10 -14.52 4.09
C LYS A 128 -10.17 -13.49 3.76
N LEU A 129 -10.08 -12.83 2.59
CA LEU A 129 -11.12 -11.92 2.07
C LEU A 129 -12.47 -12.63 1.93
N LYS A 130 -12.46 -13.84 1.34
CA LYS A 130 -13.67 -14.66 1.16
C LYS A 130 -14.32 -15.03 2.49
N GLU A 131 -13.52 -15.35 3.50
CA GLU A 131 -14.01 -15.77 4.82
C GLU A 131 -14.52 -14.58 5.67
N LEU A 132 -13.79 -13.48 5.69
CA LEU A 132 -14.05 -12.36 6.61
C LEU A 132 -14.98 -11.29 6.05
N GLY A 133 -15.10 -11.19 4.72
CA GLY A 133 -15.67 -10.02 4.08
C GLY A 133 -14.71 -8.82 4.07
N ILE A 134 -15.05 -7.80 3.27
CA ILE A 134 -14.14 -6.70 2.93
C ILE A 134 -13.83 -5.79 4.13
N GLU A 135 -14.81 -5.50 4.98
CA GLU A 135 -14.66 -4.60 6.12
C GLU A 135 -13.72 -5.18 7.17
N LYS A 136 -13.99 -6.42 7.61
CA LYS A 136 -13.17 -7.08 8.63
C LYS A 136 -11.78 -7.40 8.10
N PHE A 137 -11.66 -7.79 6.83
CA PHE A 137 -10.37 -7.95 6.18
C PHE A 137 -9.53 -6.67 6.23
N PHE A 138 -10.12 -5.51 5.88
CA PHE A 138 -9.42 -4.23 5.94
C PHE A 138 -8.90 -3.91 7.34
N GLU A 139 -9.75 -4.06 8.36
CA GLU A 139 -9.41 -3.74 9.75
C GLU A 139 -8.26 -4.58 10.31
N GLU A 140 -8.15 -5.83 9.87
CA GLU A 140 -7.05 -6.72 10.25
C GLU A 140 -5.78 -6.42 9.45
N GLU A 141 -5.88 -6.32 8.13
CA GLU A 141 -4.72 -6.20 7.24
C GLU A 141 -4.06 -4.82 7.30
N LYS A 142 -4.78 -3.76 7.68
CA LYS A 142 -4.19 -2.41 7.83
C LYS A 142 -3.14 -2.32 8.93
N LYS A 143 -3.09 -3.33 9.81
CA LYS A 143 -2.12 -3.45 10.90
C LYS A 143 -0.89 -4.28 10.52
N ILE A 144 -0.87 -4.83 9.30
CA ILE A 144 0.21 -5.70 8.82
C ILE A 144 1.13 -4.89 7.90
N PRO A 145 2.47 -4.91 8.11
CA PRO A 145 3.40 -4.23 7.21
C PRO A 145 3.27 -4.73 5.77
N HIS A 146 3.25 -3.80 4.82
CA HIS A 146 3.02 -4.12 3.41
C HIS A 146 4.04 -5.10 2.84
N TYR A 147 5.32 -4.84 3.11
CA TYR A 147 6.48 -5.58 2.57
C TYR A 147 6.94 -6.73 3.48
N ALA A 148 6.22 -7.04 4.56
CA ALA A 148 6.50 -8.25 5.32
C ALA A 148 6.11 -9.49 4.50
N SER A 149 6.93 -10.54 4.58
CA SER A 149 6.67 -11.87 4.04
C SER A 149 5.48 -12.53 4.73
#